data_AF-A0A3P3ZE23-F1
#
_entry.id   AF-A0A3P3ZE23-F1
#
_cell.length_a   1.000
_cell.length_b   1.000
_cell.length_c   1.000
_cell.angle_alpha   90.00
_cell.angle_beta   90.00
_cell.angle_gamma   90.00
#
_symmetry.space_group_name_H-M   'P 1'
#
loop_
_entity.id
_entity.type
_entity.pdbx_description
1 polymer ?
#
loop_
_entity_poly.entity_id
_entity_poly.type
_entity_poly.pdbx_seq_one_letter_code
_entity_poly.pdbx_strand_id
1 'polypeptide(L)'
;MKIDAAAVHCTRESFSQYAHQRCANSPWELRSKRDAFGASVEWLEATYSVGSSLDATTRTVVTTVCVLFNADYAVPQLGFYNSTVTSLADLRVAVPNLTLVNMPSSVPLADAMGTSRQPLASFSWCQELGQYMWLVHPCDTENVLRCRRYDGEQGDVLSIFLRAMSDYFPFAPLLVPRAGGNGDAART
;
A
#
# COMPACT_ATOMS: atom_id res chain seq x y z
N MET A 1 -1.49 -26.17 -4.24
CA MET A 1 -1.73 -25.51 -2.94
C MET A 1 -3.06 -24.76 -3.07
N LYS A 2 -4.12 -25.17 -2.35
CA LYS A 2 -5.40 -24.46 -2.38
C LYS A 2 -5.22 -23.16 -1.59
N ILE A 3 -5.35 -22.01 -2.25
CA ILE A 3 -5.41 -20.71 -1.57
C ILE A 3 -6.77 -20.67 -0.88
N ASP A 4 -6.77 -20.50 0.44
CA ASP A 4 -8.01 -20.29 1.18
C ASP A 4 -8.61 -18.96 0.73
N ALA A 5 -9.73 -19.02 0.01
CA ALA A 5 -10.41 -17.86 -0.55
C ALA A 5 -11.00 -16.93 0.52
N ALA A 6 -11.02 -17.35 1.79
CA ALA A 6 -11.46 -16.52 2.91
C ALA A 6 -10.29 -15.90 3.70
N ALA A 7 -9.04 -16.29 3.43
CA ALA A 7 -7.89 -15.79 4.18
C ALA A 7 -7.68 -14.29 3.93
N VAL A 8 -7.53 -13.56 5.04
CA VAL A 8 -7.14 -12.14 5.08
C VAL A 8 -5.73 -11.94 5.64
N HIS A 9 -5.14 -13.00 6.21
CA HIS A 9 -3.76 -13.04 6.67
C HIS A 9 -2.88 -13.82 5.69
N CYS A 10 -1.60 -13.51 5.69
CA CYS A 10 -0.59 -14.24 4.95
C CYS A 10 0.65 -14.49 5.83
N THR A 11 1.42 -15.51 5.49
CA THR A 11 2.78 -15.69 6.02
C THR A 11 3.77 -14.90 5.17
N ARG A 12 4.97 -14.64 5.70
CA ARG A 12 6.08 -14.04 4.92
C ARG A 12 6.35 -14.80 3.62
N GLU A 13 6.31 -16.13 3.66
CA GLU A 13 6.51 -17.00 2.49
C GLU A 13 5.40 -16.82 1.45
N SER A 14 4.14 -16.83 1.87
CA SER A 14 3.02 -16.59 0.94
C SER A 14 3.03 -15.16 0.39
N PHE A 15 3.37 -14.16 1.21
CA PHE A 15 3.56 -12.78 0.74
C PHE A 15 4.64 -12.70 -0.34
N SER A 16 5.81 -13.30 -0.10
CA SER A 16 6.89 -13.40 -1.08
C SER A 16 6.39 -14.04 -2.38
N GLN A 17 5.72 -15.19 -2.29
CA GLN A 17 5.15 -15.85 -3.47
C GLN A 17 4.21 -14.94 -4.26
N TYR A 18 3.32 -14.20 -3.59
CA TYR A 18 2.43 -13.25 -4.25
C TYR A 18 3.19 -12.08 -4.86
N ALA A 19 4.20 -11.54 -4.17
CA ALA A 19 5.04 -10.45 -4.67
C ALA A 19 5.76 -10.84 -5.97
N HIS A 20 6.40 -12.01 -6.00
CA HIS A 20 7.03 -12.58 -7.21
C HIS A 20 6.03 -12.67 -8.38
N GLN A 21 4.80 -13.12 -8.12
CA GLN A 21 3.75 -13.21 -9.15
C GLN A 21 3.30 -11.84 -9.67
N ARG A 22 3.32 -10.79 -8.84
CA ARG A 22 2.94 -9.43 -9.27
C ARG A 22 4.01 -8.80 -10.13
N CYS A 23 5.29 -8.92 -9.77
CA CYS A 23 6.38 -8.36 -10.56
C CYS A 23 6.47 -8.93 -11.98
N ALA A 24 6.06 -10.19 -12.18
CA ALA A 24 6.02 -10.78 -13.51
C ALA A 24 5.01 -10.10 -14.47
N ASN A 25 3.96 -9.45 -13.93
CA ASN A 25 2.81 -8.99 -14.70
C ASN A 25 2.47 -7.51 -14.49
N SER A 26 3.34 -6.74 -13.84
CA SER A 26 3.08 -5.33 -13.51
C SER A 26 4.39 -4.54 -13.35
N PRO A 27 4.34 -3.20 -13.30
CA PRO A 27 5.53 -2.36 -13.09
C PRO A 27 6.12 -2.43 -11.67
N TRP A 28 5.64 -3.34 -10.82
CA TRP A 28 6.24 -3.57 -9.51
C TRP A 28 7.63 -4.15 -9.66
N GLU A 29 8.61 -3.56 -8.99
CA GLU A 29 9.93 -4.13 -8.80
C GLU A 29 9.94 -5.00 -7.54
N LEU A 30 10.45 -6.23 -7.66
CA LEU A 30 10.72 -7.04 -6.49
C LEU A 30 12.09 -6.65 -5.95
N ARG A 31 12.13 -6.23 -4.70
CA ARG A 31 13.36 -5.87 -4.01
C ARG A 31 13.60 -6.84 -2.86
N SER A 32 14.86 -7.07 -2.56
CA SER A 32 15.24 -7.96 -1.47
C SER A 32 16.50 -7.49 -0.76
N LYS A 33 16.61 -7.82 0.52
CA LYS A 33 17.84 -7.71 1.29
C LYS A 33 17.86 -8.74 2.41
N ARG A 34 18.99 -8.85 3.10
CA ARG A 34 19.07 -9.61 4.36
C ARG A 34 18.95 -8.66 5.54
N ASP A 35 18.20 -9.07 6.55
CA ASP A 35 18.15 -8.36 7.82
C ASP A 35 19.41 -8.63 8.67
N ALA A 36 19.46 -8.06 9.87
CA ALA A 36 20.59 -8.21 10.79
C ALA A 36 20.82 -9.67 11.26
N PHE A 37 19.81 -10.53 11.13
CA PHE A 37 19.86 -11.95 11.49
C PHE A 37 20.08 -12.86 10.28
N GLY A 38 20.26 -12.28 9.09
CA GLY A 38 20.48 -13.00 7.83
C GLY A 38 19.20 -13.51 7.17
N ALA A 39 18.02 -13.21 7.70
CA ALA A 39 16.74 -13.58 7.11
C ALA A 39 16.47 -12.72 5.86
N SER A 40 15.87 -13.33 4.83
CA SER A 40 15.51 -12.61 3.61
C SER A 40 14.26 -11.77 3.84
N VAL A 41 14.38 -10.49 3.51
CA VAL A 41 13.30 -9.52 3.47
C VAL A 41 13.04 -9.19 2.02
N GLU A 42 11.81 -9.41 1.56
CA GLU A 42 11.36 -9.09 0.20
C GLU A 42 10.19 -8.12 0.27
N TRP A 43 10.15 -7.16 -0.65
CA TRP A 43 9.08 -6.19 -0.77
C TRP A 43 8.84 -5.82 -2.23
N LEU A 44 7.65 -5.30 -2.50
CA LEU A 44 7.33 -4.66 -3.77
C LEU A 44 7.67 -3.18 -3.70
N GLU A 45 8.28 -2.65 -4.75
CA GLU A 45 8.63 -1.23 -4.87
C GLU A 45 8.23 -0.68 -6.24
N ALA A 46 7.71 0.54 -6.27
CA ALA A 46 7.45 1.24 -7.52
C ALA A 46 7.61 2.74 -7.32
N THR A 47 8.10 3.43 -8.35
CA THR A 47 8.26 4.89 -8.32
C THR A 47 7.49 5.52 -9.47
N TYR A 48 6.65 6.51 -9.18
CA TYR A 48 5.86 7.22 -10.17
C TYR A 48 5.47 8.62 -9.68
N SER A 49 5.02 9.46 -10.61
CA SER A 49 4.52 10.79 -10.30
C SER A 49 3.06 10.73 -9.88
N VAL A 50 2.75 11.24 -8.69
CA VAL A 50 1.39 11.50 -8.22
C VAL A 50 1.04 12.94 -8.58
N GLY A 51 -0.09 13.12 -9.26
CA GLY A 51 -0.61 14.45 -9.59
C GLY A 51 -1.28 15.10 -8.39
N SER A 52 -0.92 16.34 -8.11
CA SER A 52 -1.59 17.23 -7.14
C SER A 52 -2.28 18.34 -7.92
N SER A 53 -3.61 18.37 -7.81
CA SER A 53 -4.46 19.42 -8.37
C SER A 53 -4.91 20.32 -7.23
N LEU A 54 -4.05 21.27 -6.86
CA LEU A 54 -4.46 22.47 -6.16
C LEU A 54 -4.07 23.63 -7.09
N ASP A 55 -5.08 24.28 -7.67
CA ASP A 55 -4.98 25.39 -8.62
C ASP A 55 -4.56 25.02 -10.07
N ALA A 56 -4.63 26.00 -10.97
CA ALA A 56 -4.39 25.89 -12.43
C ALA A 56 -2.96 25.45 -12.81
N THR A 57 -2.12 25.09 -11.83
CA THR A 57 -0.78 24.53 -11.99
C THR A 57 -0.74 23.13 -11.40
N THR A 58 -0.68 22.11 -12.26
CA THR A 58 -0.46 20.72 -11.86
C THR A 58 0.90 20.59 -11.20
N ARG A 59 0.95 20.30 -9.90
CA ARG A 59 2.20 19.91 -9.22
C ARG A 59 2.31 18.40 -9.26
N THR A 60 3.47 17.87 -9.63
CA THR A 60 3.74 16.44 -9.64
C THR A 60 4.70 16.09 -8.51
N VAL A 61 4.32 15.14 -7.66
CA VAL A 61 5.17 14.62 -6.58
C VAL A 61 5.67 13.25 -6.98
N VAL A 62 7.00 13.08 -7.11
CA VAL A 62 7.58 11.76 -7.39
C VAL A 62 7.56 10.97 -6.09
N THR A 63 6.74 9.92 -6.10
CA THR A 63 6.49 9.07 -4.92
C THR A 63 7.03 7.68 -5.19
N THR A 64 7.84 7.18 -4.26
CA THR A 64 8.20 5.77 -4.19
C THR A 64 7.29 5.10 -3.17
N VAL A 65 6.62 4.04 -3.61
CA VAL A 65 5.75 3.22 -2.80
C VAL A 65 6.38 1.86 -2.55
N CYS A 66 6.24 1.36 -1.34
CA CYS A 66 6.71 0.05 -0.93
C CYS A 66 5.54 -0.73 -0.33
N VAL A 67 5.41 -2.01 -0.68
CA VAL A 67 4.49 -2.94 -0.01
C VAL A 67 5.30 -4.03 0.64
N LEU A 68 5.14 -4.17 1.95
CA LEU A 68 5.94 -5.05 2.81
C LEU A 68 5.04 -6.06 3.52
N PHE A 69 5.63 -7.14 4.01
CA PHE A 69 4.96 -8.00 4.98
C PHE A 69 5.11 -7.43 6.39
N ASN A 70 3.99 -7.24 7.10
CA ASN A 70 4.01 -6.90 8.51
C ASN A 70 3.80 -8.17 9.35
N ALA A 71 4.80 -8.54 10.14
CA ALA A 71 4.78 -9.77 10.92
C ALA A 71 3.84 -9.72 12.13
N ASP A 72 3.67 -8.54 12.75
CA ASP A 72 2.85 -8.39 13.97
C ASP A 72 1.36 -8.61 13.67
N TYR A 73 0.91 -8.21 12.48
CA TYR A 73 -0.49 -8.33 12.05
C TYR A 73 -0.70 -9.45 11.00
N ALA A 74 0.38 -10.07 10.53
CA ALA A 74 0.37 -11.08 9.47
C ALA A 74 -0.39 -10.63 8.20
N VAL A 75 -0.18 -9.38 7.79
CA VAL A 75 -0.82 -8.75 6.62
C VAL A 75 0.19 -7.91 5.83
N PRO A 76 -0.10 -7.58 4.56
CA PRO A 76 0.67 -6.57 3.85
C PRO A 76 0.54 -5.18 4.50
N GLN A 77 1.59 -4.38 4.39
CA GLN A 77 1.63 -2.99 4.86
C GLN A 77 2.12 -2.07 3.75
N LEU A 78 1.44 -0.93 3.61
CA LEU A 78 1.78 0.11 2.66
C LEU A 78 2.73 1.11 3.32
N GLY A 79 3.83 1.40 2.64
CA GLY A 79 4.69 2.52 2.97
C GLY A 79 5.01 3.35 1.73
N PHE A 80 5.36 4.62 1.91
CA PHE A 80 5.79 5.48 0.83
C PHE A 80 6.71 6.60 1.31
N TYR A 81 7.47 7.17 0.39
CA TYR A 81 8.25 8.39 0.59
C TYR A 81 8.36 9.16 -0.72
N ASN A 82 8.62 10.46 -0.64
CA ASN A 82 8.73 11.32 -1.81
C ASN A 82 10.21 11.59 -2.11
N SER A 83 10.59 11.46 -3.38
CA SER A 83 11.96 11.73 -3.84
C SER A 83 12.19 13.21 -4.14
N THR A 84 11.13 14.00 -4.26
CA THR A 84 11.18 15.46 -4.35
C THR A 84 11.02 16.08 -2.97
N VAL A 85 11.70 17.20 -2.70
CA VAL A 85 11.42 18.02 -1.50
C VAL A 85 9.99 18.53 -1.62
N THR A 86 9.09 17.89 -0.87
CA THR A 86 7.65 18.15 -0.93
C THR A 86 7.24 18.74 0.41
N SER A 87 6.58 19.90 0.39
CA SER A 87 6.00 20.42 1.63
C SER A 87 4.93 19.45 2.14
N LEU A 88 4.71 19.44 3.45
CA LEU A 88 3.66 18.61 4.04
C LEU A 88 2.25 18.95 3.50
N ALA A 89 2.04 20.20 3.09
CA ALA A 89 0.81 20.62 2.42
C ALA A 89 0.67 19.95 1.04
N ASP A 90 1.72 19.99 0.21
CA ASP A 90 1.72 19.33 -1.11
C ASP A 90 1.50 17.83 -0.98
N LEU A 91 2.07 17.20 0.07
CA LEU A 91 1.85 15.79 0.35
C LEU A 91 0.39 15.48 0.65
N ARG A 92 -0.28 16.31 1.46
CA ARG A 92 -1.71 16.14 1.76
C ARG A 92 -2.58 16.21 0.50
N VAL A 93 -2.20 17.05 -0.46
CA VAL A 93 -2.92 17.11 -1.74
C VAL A 93 -2.65 15.88 -2.60
N ALA A 94 -1.42 15.34 -2.55
CA ALA A 94 -1.06 14.13 -3.29
C ALA A 94 -1.77 12.89 -2.73
N VAL A 95 -1.94 12.76 -1.40
CA VAL A 95 -2.58 11.61 -0.74
C VAL A 95 -3.80 12.04 0.11
N PRO A 96 -4.86 12.58 -0.51
CA PRO A 96 -5.95 13.25 0.21
C PRO A 96 -6.82 12.30 1.05
N ASN A 97 -6.76 11.00 0.77
CA ASN A 97 -7.56 9.97 1.44
C ASN A 97 -6.79 9.23 2.55
N LEU A 98 -5.59 9.70 2.91
CA LEU A 98 -4.84 9.25 4.08
C LEU A 98 -4.86 10.31 5.18
N THR A 99 -5.02 9.86 6.41
CA THR A 99 -4.86 10.73 7.58
C THR A 99 -3.41 10.70 8.05
N LEU A 100 -2.67 11.77 7.78
CA LEU A 100 -1.27 11.92 8.18
C LEU A 100 -1.15 12.36 9.65
N VAL A 101 -0.61 11.50 10.51
CA VAL A 101 -0.46 11.73 11.95
C VAL A 101 0.63 12.77 12.24
N ASN A 102 0.47 13.53 13.33
CA ASN A 102 1.37 14.61 13.79
C ASN A 102 1.45 15.83 12.86
N MET A 103 0.46 16.00 11.98
CA MET A 103 0.28 17.22 11.21
C MET A 103 -0.56 18.23 12.01
N PRO A 104 -0.19 19.52 12.05
CA PRO A 104 -1.10 20.55 12.56
C PRO A 104 -2.36 20.52 11.71
N SER A 105 -3.42 19.99 12.32
CA SER A 105 -4.71 19.75 11.69
C SER A 105 -5.38 21.08 11.35
N SER A 106 -5.56 21.35 10.06
CA SER A 106 -6.68 22.16 9.57
C SER A 106 -7.91 21.29 9.28
N VAL A 107 -7.93 20.06 9.80
CA VAL A 107 -9.01 19.10 9.55
C VAL A 107 -10.29 19.65 10.19
N PRO A 108 -11.40 19.74 9.43
CA PRO A 108 -12.68 20.15 9.97
C PRO A 108 -13.08 19.27 11.17
N LEU A 109 -13.74 19.89 12.15
CA LEU A 109 -14.17 19.28 13.42
C LEU A 109 -14.96 17.95 13.27
N ALA A 110 -15.46 17.63 12.07
CA ALA A 110 -16.13 16.37 11.76
C ALA A 110 -15.25 15.14 12.04
N ASP A 111 -13.94 15.21 11.78
CA ASP A 111 -13.05 14.06 12.00
C ASP A 111 -12.69 13.83 13.47
N ALA A 112 -12.90 14.83 14.34
CA ALA A 112 -12.78 14.66 15.79
C ALA A 112 -13.89 13.77 16.39
N MET A 113 -14.97 13.54 15.63
CA MET A 113 -16.06 12.62 16.02
C MET A 113 -15.88 11.20 15.46
N GLY A 114 -14.73 10.88 14.84
CA GLY A 114 -14.44 9.52 14.35
C GLY A 114 -15.24 9.10 13.11
N THR A 115 -15.77 10.05 12.33
CA THR A 115 -16.53 9.75 11.11
C THR A 115 -15.66 9.48 9.89
N SER A 116 -14.39 9.90 9.89
CA SER A 116 -13.43 9.55 8.83
C SER A 116 -12.96 8.11 8.99
N ARG A 117 -13.19 7.30 7.96
CA ARG A 117 -12.70 5.91 7.82
C ARG A 117 -11.37 5.84 7.04
N GLN A 118 -10.61 6.94 7.01
CA GLN A 118 -9.35 7.00 6.28
C GLN A 118 -8.24 6.28 7.07
N PRO A 119 -7.38 5.49 6.41
CA PRO A 119 -6.23 4.88 7.06
C PRO A 119 -5.30 5.95 7.62
N LEU A 120 -4.82 5.69 8.85
CA LEU A 120 -3.79 6.51 9.48
C LEU A 120 -2.44 6.18 8.85
N ALA A 121 -1.62 7.21 8.60
CA ALA A 121 -0.22 7.05 8.22
C ALA A 121 0.67 7.97 9.05
N SER A 122 1.82 7.45 9.50
CA SER A 122 2.78 8.23 10.29
C SER A 122 4.18 8.13 9.68
N PHE A 123 4.94 9.22 9.79
CA PHE A 123 6.34 9.23 9.38
C PHE A 123 7.18 8.57 10.47
N SER A 124 7.67 7.37 10.19
CA SER A 124 8.28 6.50 11.20
C SER A 124 9.38 5.62 10.59
N TRP A 125 10.18 4.99 11.45
CA TRP A 125 11.25 4.10 11.04
C TRP A 125 10.68 2.75 10.60
N CYS A 126 10.89 2.39 9.33
CA CYS A 126 10.61 1.04 8.83
C CYS A 126 11.82 0.15 9.14
N GLN A 127 11.70 -0.73 10.13
CA GLN A 127 12.79 -1.65 10.51
C GLN A 127 13.18 -2.60 9.36
N GLU A 128 12.18 -3.14 8.66
CA GLU A 128 12.39 -4.05 7.53
C GLU A 128 13.22 -3.36 6.44
N LEU A 129 13.02 -2.07 6.14
CA LEU A 129 13.80 -1.36 5.11
C LEU A 129 15.01 -0.59 5.64
N GLY A 130 15.09 -0.32 6.94
CA GLY A 130 16.17 0.46 7.54
C GLY A 130 16.15 1.93 7.09
N GLN A 131 14.96 2.51 6.94
CA GLN A 131 14.79 3.91 6.55
C GLN A 131 13.52 4.52 7.14
N TYR A 132 13.49 5.86 7.23
CA TYR A 132 12.27 6.59 7.57
C TYR A 132 11.37 6.73 6.36
N MET A 133 10.07 6.49 6.55
CA MET A 133 9.06 6.61 5.51
C MET A 133 7.69 6.83 6.13
N TRP A 134 6.72 7.24 5.33
CA TRP A 134 5.32 7.20 5.74
C TRP A 134 4.86 5.75 5.73
N LEU A 135 4.36 5.26 6.87
CA LEU A 135 3.82 3.93 7.01
C LEU A 135 2.33 4.04 7.31
N VAL A 136 1.50 3.40 6.48
CA VAL A 136 0.09 3.20 6.80
C VAL A 136 0.01 2.21 7.96
N HIS A 137 -0.75 2.55 8.99
CA HIS A 137 -0.91 1.73 10.16
C HIS A 137 -1.71 0.46 9.82
N PRO A 138 -1.19 -0.74 10.16
CA PRO A 138 -1.81 -2.01 9.77
C PRO A 138 -3.01 -2.40 10.65
N CYS A 139 -3.35 -1.62 11.68
CA CYS A 139 -4.32 -1.98 12.72
C CYS A 139 -5.72 -2.30 12.18
N ASP A 140 -6.14 -1.64 11.10
CA ASP A 140 -7.44 -1.88 10.47
C ASP A 140 -7.35 -2.69 9.16
N THR A 141 -6.13 -3.04 8.71
CA THR A 141 -5.92 -3.73 7.44
C THR A 141 -6.70 -5.04 7.38
N GLU A 142 -6.68 -5.83 8.47
CA GLU A 142 -7.44 -7.08 8.55
C GLU A 142 -8.94 -6.87 8.32
N ASN A 143 -9.53 -5.86 8.96
CA ASN A 143 -10.95 -5.55 8.80
C ASN A 143 -11.27 -5.04 7.40
N VAL A 144 -10.40 -4.20 6.83
CA VAL A 144 -10.53 -3.73 5.43
C VAL A 144 -10.52 -4.91 4.46
N LEU A 145 -9.59 -5.84 4.62
CA LEU A 145 -9.50 -7.04 3.78
C LEU A 145 -10.72 -7.95 3.96
N ARG A 146 -11.25 -8.10 5.19
CA ARG A 146 -12.48 -8.85 5.45
C ARG A 146 -13.68 -8.22 4.74
N CYS A 147 -13.84 -6.90 4.81
CA CYS A 147 -14.93 -6.21 4.11
C CYS A 147 -14.87 -6.50 2.61
N ARG A 148 -13.69 -6.37 1.97
CA ARG A 148 -13.53 -6.72 0.55
C ARG A 148 -13.92 -8.16 0.23
N ARG A 149 -13.54 -9.10 1.10
CA ARG A 149 -13.93 -10.51 0.96
C ARG A 149 -15.44 -10.70 1.07
N TYR A 150 -16.09 -10.04 2.03
CA TYR A 150 -17.55 -10.08 2.17
C TYR A 150 -18.27 -9.48 0.96
N ASP A 151 -17.68 -8.45 0.34
CA ASP A 151 -18.16 -7.86 -0.91
C ASP A 151 -17.88 -8.75 -2.15
N GLY A 152 -17.32 -9.94 -1.95
CA GLY A 152 -17.10 -10.95 -2.98
C GLY A 152 -15.76 -10.84 -3.71
N GLU A 153 -14.84 -9.98 -3.27
CA GLU A 153 -13.53 -9.86 -3.92
C GLU A 153 -12.72 -11.17 -3.85
N GLN A 154 -12.18 -11.56 -5.01
CA GLN A 154 -11.39 -12.78 -5.18
C GLN A 154 -9.90 -12.49 -5.43
N GLY A 155 -9.06 -13.48 -5.14
CA GLY A 155 -7.61 -13.40 -5.31
C GLY A 155 -6.85 -13.71 -4.02
N ASP A 156 -5.53 -13.64 -4.10
CA ASP A 156 -4.65 -13.69 -2.93
C ASP A 156 -4.74 -12.40 -2.10
N VAL A 157 -4.22 -12.48 -0.87
CA VAL A 157 -4.25 -11.40 0.12
C VAL A 157 -3.60 -10.11 -0.41
N LEU A 158 -2.48 -10.21 -1.13
CA LEU A 158 -1.77 -9.05 -1.65
C LEU A 158 -2.58 -8.35 -2.76
N SER A 159 -3.25 -9.11 -3.62
CA SER A 159 -4.13 -8.54 -4.66
C SER A 159 -5.29 -7.76 -4.07
N ILE A 160 -5.94 -8.31 -3.03
CA ILE A 160 -7.05 -7.64 -2.34
C ILE A 160 -6.54 -6.44 -1.58
N PHE A 161 -5.38 -6.55 -0.94
CA PHE A 161 -4.75 -5.41 -0.27
C PHE A 161 -4.49 -4.25 -1.23
N LEU A 162 -3.87 -4.51 -2.38
CA LEU A 162 -3.58 -3.46 -3.37
C LEU A 162 -4.86 -2.79 -3.89
N ARG A 163 -5.92 -3.56 -4.15
CA ARG A 163 -7.21 -3.00 -4.54
C ARG A 163 -7.85 -2.19 -3.41
N ALA A 164 -7.87 -2.73 -2.20
CA ALA A 164 -8.43 -2.05 -1.05
C ALA A 164 -7.71 -0.73 -0.76
N MET A 165 -6.38 -0.72 -0.85
CA MET A 165 -5.58 0.47 -0.64
C MET A 165 -5.69 1.48 -1.79
N SER A 166 -6.14 1.08 -2.98
CA SER A 166 -6.33 2.00 -4.11
C SER A 166 -7.47 3.01 -3.93
N ASP A 167 -8.37 2.77 -2.97
CA ASP A 167 -9.38 3.74 -2.56
C ASP A 167 -8.76 4.91 -1.76
N TYR A 168 -7.62 4.65 -1.10
CA TYR A 168 -7.00 5.58 -0.16
C TYR A 168 -5.68 6.16 -0.66
N PHE A 169 -4.94 5.40 -1.45
CA PHE A 169 -3.65 5.78 -2.00
C PHE A 169 -3.73 5.86 -3.53
N PRO A 170 -3.19 6.92 -4.15
CA PRO A 170 -3.28 7.16 -5.58
C PRO A 170 -2.30 6.27 -6.37
N PHE A 171 -2.50 4.95 -6.32
CA PHE A 171 -1.67 4.02 -7.09
C PHE A 171 -1.72 4.34 -8.58
N ALA A 172 -0.56 4.24 -9.25
CA ALA A 172 -0.56 4.18 -10.70
C ALA A 172 -1.44 2.99 -11.15
N PRO A 173 -2.33 3.15 -12.15
CA PRO A 173 -3.33 2.13 -12.49
C PRO A 173 -2.77 0.74 -12.78
N LEU A 174 -1.55 0.67 -13.32
CA LEU A 174 -0.87 -0.59 -13.66
C LEU A 174 -0.34 -1.36 -12.43
N LEU A 175 -0.27 -0.73 -11.26
CA LEU A 175 0.17 -1.35 -10.00
C LEU A 175 -0.97 -2.07 -9.27
N VAL A 176 -2.23 -1.79 -9.63
CA VAL A 176 -3.40 -2.37 -8.97
C VAL A 176 -3.93 -3.53 -9.82
N PRO A 177 -3.96 -4.76 -9.31
CA PRO A 177 -4.46 -5.90 -10.07
C PRO A 177 -5.97 -5.79 -10.30
N ARG A 178 -6.43 -6.15 -11.50
CA ARG A 178 -7.87 -6.17 -11.82
C ARG A 178 -8.61 -7.21 -10.98
N ALA A 179 -9.85 -6.91 -10.59
CA ALA A 179 -10.74 -7.89 -9.98
C ALA A 179 -11.06 -9.02 -10.97
N GLY A 180 -10.93 -10.27 -10.55
CA GLY A 180 -11.27 -11.45 -11.37
C GLY A 180 -10.21 -11.91 -12.38
N GLY A 181 -9.00 -11.36 -12.35
CA GLY A 181 -7.90 -11.81 -13.21
C GLY A 181 -7.34 -13.16 -12.76
N ASN A 182 -7.98 -14.26 -13.14
CA ASN A 182 -7.25 -15.51 -13.35
C ASN A 182 -6.22 -15.24 -14.44
N GLY A 183 -4.94 -15.51 -14.17
CA GLY A 183 -3.94 -15.60 -15.21
C GLY A 183 -4.29 -16.77 -16.13
N ASP A 184 -5.03 -16.50 -17.20
CA ASP A 184 -5.09 -17.30 -18.43
C ASP A 184 -6.00 -16.61 -19.45
N ALA A 185 -5.40 -15.88 -20.40
CA ALA A 185 -5.87 -15.72 -21.78
C ALA A 185 -4.98 -14.71 -22.54
N ALA A 186 -3.74 -15.09 -22.85
CA ALA A 186 -2.99 -14.53 -23.98
C ALA A 186 -1.81 -15.45 -24.37
N ARG A 187 -2.14 -16.70 -24.74
CA ARG A 187 -1.34 -17.50 -25.68
C ARG A 187 -2.29 -18.11 -26.70
N THR A 188 -2.50 -17.38 -27.79
CA THR A 188 -2.84 -17.90 -29.11
C THR A 188 -2.05 -17.11 -30.11
#